data_AF-A0A2M7IP15-F1
#
_entry.id   AF-A0A2M7IP15-F1
#
_cell.length_a   1.000
_cell.length_b   1.000
_cell.length_c   1.000
_cell.angle_alpha   90.00
_cell.angle_beta   90.00
_cell.angle_gamma   90.00
#
_symmetry.space_group_name_H-M   'P 1'
#
loop_
_entity.id
_entity.type
_entity.pdbx_description
1 polymer ?
#
loop_
_entity_poly.entity_id
_entity_poly.type
_entity_poly.pdbx_seq_one_letter_code
_entity_poly.pdbx_strand_id
1 'polypeptide(L)' 'MTAEKKRLVQLRALVAYHQKRYHEDDAPEISDEAYDSLMRELVNLEIKNSGKTGKVAEKVGG' A
#
# COMPACT_ATOMS: atom_id res chain seq x y z
N MET A 1 -9.03 -17.02 -9.28
CA MET A 1 -8.32 -15.93 -8.58
C MET A 1 -8.65 -14.63 -9.31
N THR A 2 -9.35 -13.69 -8.69
CA THR A 2 -9.74 -12.42 -9.33
C THR A 2 -8.52 -11.54 -9.58
N ALA A 3 -8.50 -10.80 -10.69
CA ALA A 3 -7.39 -9.94 -11.10
C ALA A 3 -7.02 -8.90 -10.02
N GLU A 4 -8.01 -8.45 -9.25
CA GLU A 4 -7.84 -7.47 -8.17
C GLU A 4 -7.02 -8.01 -7.00
N LYS A 5 -7.19 -9.29 -6.65
CA LYS A 5 -6.36 -9.92 -5.59
C LYS A 5 -4.89 -9.95 -5.98
N LYS A 6 -4.57 -10.16 -7.26
CA LYS A 6 -3.19 -10.09 -7.74
C LYS A 6 -2.61 -8.69 -7.61
N ARG A 7 -3.37 -7.65 -7.99
CA ARG A 7 -2.97 -6.25 -7.83
C ARG A 7 -2.70 -5.90 -6.37
N LEU A 8 -3.58 -6.30 -5.46
CA LEU A 8 -3.43 -6.05 -4.02
C LEU A 8 -2.15 -6.68 -3.45
N VAL A 9 -1.87 -7.94 -3.81
CA VAL A 9 -0.63 -8.61 -3.39
C VAL A 9 0.61 -7.92 -3.96
N GLN A 10 0.57 -7.45 -5.20
CA GLN A 10 1.68 -6.70 -5.82
C GLN A 10 1.95 -5.36 -5.12
N LEU A 11 0.90 -4.56 -4.89
CA LEU A 11 1.02 -3.29 -4.17
C LEU A 11 1.57 -3.49 -2.75
N ARG A 12 1.09 -4.51 -2.04
CA ARG A 12 1.57 -4.84 -0.70
C ARG A 12 3.03 -5.31 -0.69
N ALA A 13 3.43 -6.08 -1.70
CA ALA A 13 4.81 -6.52 -1.86
C ALA A 13 5.75 -5.35 -2.18
N LEU A 14 5.34 -4.42 -3.03
CA LEU A 14 6.07 -3.17 -3.33
C LEU A 14 6.28 -2.35 -2.06
N VAL A 15 5.21 -2.07 -1.32
CA VAL A 15 5.26 -1.33 -0.04
C VAL A 15 6.22 -1.99 0.94
N ALA A 16 6.13 -3.31 1.14
CA ALA A 16 7.02 -4.05 2.04
C ALA A 16 8.48 -4.04 1.57
N TYR A 17 8.71 -4.15 0.26
CA TYR A 17 10.04 -4.08 -0.34
C TYR A 17 10.67 -2.70 -0.12
N HIS A 18 9.94 -1.62 -0.37
CA HIS A 18 10.42 -0.26 -0.14
C HIS A 18 10.64 0.03 1.33
N GLN A 19 9.74 -0.41 2.22
CA GLN A 19 9.91 -0.26 3.66
C GLN A 19 11.17 -0.98 4.16
N LYS A 20 11.39 -2.22 3.69
CA LYS A 20 12.59 -2.99 4.04
C LYS A 20 13.85 -2.26 3.58
N ARG A 21 13.85 -1.75 2.35
CA ARG A 21 14.98 -1.00 1.78
C ARG A 21 15.24 0.32 2.52
N TYR A 22 14.18 1.02 2.92
CA TYR A 22 14.30 2.22 3.74
C TYR A 22 14.99 1.95 5.08
N HIS A 23 14.66 0.82 5.73
CA HIS A 23 15.26 0.45 7.01
C HIS A 23 16.65 -0.20 6.90
N GLU A 24 16.96 -0.90 5.79
CA GLU A 24 18.23 -1.61 5.61
C GLU A 24 19.31 -0.77 4.90
N ASP A 25 18.95 -0.07 3.82
CA ASP A 25 19.92 0.62 2.96
C ASP A 25 19.98 2.13 3.21
N ASP A 26 19.14 2.69 4.10
CA ASP A 26 18.95 4.15 4.30
C ASP A 26 18.70 4.89 2.96
N ALA A 27 18.25 4.15 1.94
CA ALA A 27 18.14 4.59 0.56
C ALA A 27 16.70 4.37 0.08
N PRO A 28 15.78 5.32 0.36
CA PRO A 28 14.44 5.30 -0.23
C PRO A 28 14.53 5.26 -1.76
N GLU A 29 14.04 4.18 -2.39
CA GLU A 29 13.81 4.15 -3.84
C GLU A 29 12.59 4.99 -4.25
N ILE A 30 11.66 5.23 -3.31
CA ILE A 30 10.45 6.02 -3.53
C ILE A 30 10.35 7.14 -2.49
N SER A 31 9.90 8.30 -2.93
CA SER A 31 9.53 9.42 -2.05
C SER A 31 8.30 9.06 -1.21
N ASP A 32 8.13 9.72 -0.07
CA ASP A 32 6.94 9.61 0.77
C ASP A 32 5.65 9.83 -0.04
N GLU A 33 5.66 10.74 -1.02
CA GLU A 33 4.52 10.99 -1.92
C GLU A 33 4.16 9.77 -2.81
N ALA A 34 5.17 9.03 -3.25
CA ALA A 34 4.98 7.83 -4.06
C ALA A 34 4.49 6.66 -3.18
N TYR A 35 4.98 6.58 -1.94
CA TYR A 35 4.47 5.63 -0.95
C TYR A 35 3.00 5.91 -0.61
N ASP A 36 2.65 7.17 -0.39
CA ASP A 36 1.27 7.60 -0.14
C ASP A 36 0.37 7.25 -1.32
N SER A 37 0.83 7.47 -2.55
CA SER A 37 0.08 7.11 -3.77
C SER A 37 -0.18 5.59 -3.86
N LEU A 38 0.84 4.76 -3.57
CA LEU A 38 0.70 3.30 -3.52
C LEU A 38 -0.28 2.85 -2.44
N MET A 39 -0.18 3.42 -1.24
CA MET A 39 -1.10 3.13 -0.14
C MET A 39 -2.54 3.50 -0.49
N ARG A 40 -2.75 4.66 -1.14
CA ARG A 40 -4.07 5.13 -1.56
C ARG A 40 -4.69 4.22 -2.61
N GLU A 41 -3.89 3.71 -3.55
CA GLU A 41 -4.34 2.75 -4.56
C GLU A 41 -4.69 1.39 -3.92
N LEU A 42 -3.88 0.91 -2.97
CA LEU A 42 -4.14 -0.32 -2.22
C LEU A 42 -5.45 -0.24 -1.44
N VAL A 43 -5.69 0.87 -0.72
CA VAL A 43 -6.93 1.11 0.03
C VAL A 43 -8.13 1.17 -0.92
N ASN A 44 -8.02 1.87 -2.05
CA ASN A 44 -9.09 1.91 -3.04
C ASN A 44 -9.44 0.53 -3.62
N LEU A 45 -8.43 -0.32 -3.86
CA LEU A 45 -8.63 -1.70 -4.30
C LEU A 45 -9.26 -2.57 -3.21
N GLU A 46 -8.87 -2.40 -1.95
CA GLU A 46 -9.45 -3.10 -0.81
C GLU A 46 -10.92 -2.74 -0.59
N ILE A 47 -11.26 -1.46 -0.71
CA ILE A 47 -12.65 -0.97 -0.62
C ILE A 47 -13.49 -1.59 -1.72
N LYS A 48 -13.01 -1.55 -2.98
CA LYS A 48 -13.72 -2.14 -4.13
C LYS A 48 -13.94 -3.64 -3.98
N ASN A 49 -12.95 -4.36 -3.46
CA ASN A 49 -12.97 -5.82 -3.43
C ASN A 49 -13.66 -6.40 -2.17
N SER A 50 -13.61 -5.72 -1.02
CA SER A 50 -14.09 -6.29 0.24
C SER A 50 -15.23 -5.54 0.92
N GLY A 51 -15.50 -4.25 0.61
CA GLY A 51 -16.49 -3.43 1.32
C GLY A 51 -16.34 -3.37 2.85
N LYS A 52 -15.29 -3.98 3.40
CA LYS A 52 -14.99 -4.14 4.83
C LYS A 52 -13.62 -3.56 5.07
N THR A 53 -13.62 -2.28 5.41
CA THR A 53 -12.51 -1.58 6.02
C THR A 53 -12.23 -2.20 7.40
N GLY A 54 -11.36 -3.20 7.45
CA GLY A 54 -10.81 -3.69 8.70
C GLY A 54 -9.72 -2.75 9.22
N LYS A 55 -10.11 -1.61 9.79
CA LYS A 55 -9.36 -0.86 10.82
C LYS A 55 -8.18 0.06 10.46
N VAL A 56 -7.85 0.37 9.20
CA VAL A 56 -6.66 1.23 8.91
C VAL A 56 -6.97 2.57 8.24
N ALA A 57 -8.15 2.76 7.66
CA ALA A 57 -8.46 3.97 6.88
C ALA A 57 -8.84 5.22 7.71
N GLU A 58 -9.03 5.10 9.03
CA GLU A 58 -9.45 6.22 9.88
C GLU A 58 -8.30 7.03 10.51
N LYS A 59 -7.04 6.79 10.12
CA LYS A 59 -5.89 7.47 10.71
C LYS A 59 -4.91 8.06 9.69
N VAL A 60 -5.46 8.79 8.73
CA VAL A 60 -4.74 9.79 7.94
C VAL A 60 -5.76 10.92 7.73
N GLY A 61 -5.96 11.92 8.60
CA GLY A 61 -5.03 12.70 9.40
C GLY A 61 -4.96 14.11 8.79
N GLY A 62 -5.89 14.99 9.18
CA GLY A 62 -5.91 16.43 8.80
C GLY A 62 -7.24 16.91 8.25
#